data_AF-A0AAU8CGE4-F1
#
_entry.id   AF-A0AAU8CGE4-F1
#
_cell.length_a   1.000
_cell.length_b   1.000
_cell.length_c   1.000
_cell.angle_alpha   90.00
_cell.angle_beta   90.00
_cell.angle_gamma   90.00
#
_symmetry.space_group_name_H-M   'P 1'
#
loop_
_entity.id
_entity.type
_entity.pdbx_description
1 polymer ?
#
loop_
_entity_poly.entity_id
_entity_poly.type
_entity_poly.pdbx_seq_one_letter_code
_entity_poly.pdbx_strand_id
1 'polypeptide(L)'
;MTTRPRLRDPSTFATGVVAVALFAVLAAVFLGAGFEGAAGFAGDANLTATIGYALLGLMDVAGENTVASEGFLAAFIIVALLLDAALEGSVLLASRDNEGGDGE
;
A
#
# COMPACT_ATOMS: atom_id res chain seq x y z
N MET A 1 -16.35 1.04 38.98
CA MET A 1 -14.91 1.29 39.18
C MET A 1 -14.20 0.91 37.89
N THR A 2 -13.49 1.83 37.24
CA THR A 2 -12.76 1.51 36.01
C THR A 2 -11.33 1.12 36.37
N THR A 3 -10.90 -0.05 35.93
CA THR A 3 -9.57 -0.57 36.19
C THR A 3 -8.53 0.29 35.47
N ARG A 4 -7.43 0.62 36.16
CA ARG A 4 -6.32 1.40 35.62
C ARG A 4 -5.69 0.73 34.38
N PRO A 5 -5.32 1.50 33.32
CA PRO A 5 -4.70 0.96 32.12
C PRO A 5 -3.40 0.22 32.46
N ARG A 6 -3.23 -0.96 31.88
CA ARG A 6 -2.02 -1.79 32.03
C ARG A 6 -1.47 -2.11 30.65
N LEU A 7 -0.16 -2.03 30.49
CA LEU A 7 0.52 -2.41 29.26
C LEU A 7 0.36 -3.92 29.02
N ARG A 8 0.31 -4.32 27.75
CA ARG A 8 0.16 -5.73 27.34
C ARG A 8 1.46 -6.50 27.65
N ASP A 9 1.33 -7.82 27.81
CA ASP A 9 2.44 -8.69 28.16
C ASP A 9 3.63 -8.50 27.19
N PRO A 10 4.86 -8.32 27.69
CA PRO A 10 6.03 -8.09 26.85
C PRO A 10 6.29 -9.21 25.83
N SER A 11 5.83 -10.43 26.09
CA SER A 11 5.88 -11.55 25.13
C SER A 11 5.13 -11.26 23.82
N THR A 12 4.12 -10.40 23.84
CA THR A 12 3.31 -10.03 22.67
C THR A 12 3.99 -8.94 21.81
N PHE A 13 5.06 -8.30 22.30
CA PHE A 13 5.77 -7.27 21.54
C PHE A 13 6.64 -7.80 20.41
N ALA A 14 6.94 -9.11 20.39
CA ALA A 14 7.74 -9.73 19.35
C ALA A 14 7.22 -9.40 17.93
N THR A 15 5.90 -9.48 17.72
CA THR A 15 5.27 -9.17 16.42
C THR A 15 5.47 -7.71 16.03
N GLY A 16 5.35 -6.78 16.99
CA GLY A 16 5.60 -5.36 16.74
C GLY A 16 7.06 -5.08 16.38
N VAL A 17 8.00 -5.75 17.03
CA VAL A 17 9.43 -5.64 16.72
C VAL A 17 9.72 -6.17 15.31
N VAL A 18 9.12 -7.30 14.92
CA VAL A 18 9.26 -7.85 13.56
C VAL A 18 8.73 -6.88 12.50
N ALA A 19 7.59 -6.23 12.75
CA ALA A 19 7.05 -5.22 11.84
C ALA A 19 7.99 -4.02 11.67
N VAL A 20 8.57 -3.52 12.76
CA VAL A 20 9.56 -2.42 12.71
C VAL A 20 10.84 -2.85 11.97
N ALA A 21 11.30 -4.08 12.18
CA ALA A 21 12.44 -4.62 11.46
C ALA A 21 12.17 -4.70 9.94
N LEU A 22 10.99 -5.18 9.54
CA LEU A 22 10.58 -5.20 8.13
C LEU A 22 10.54 -3.78 7.53
N PHE A 23 10.00 -2.82 8.27
CA PHE A 23 10.00 -1.42 7.84
C PHE A 23 11.42 -0.88 7.61
N ALA A 24 12.36 -1.18 8.51
CA ALA A 24 13.75 -0.77 8.35
C ALA A 24 14.42 -1.40 7.10
N VAL A 25 14.12 -2.67 6.80
CA VAL A 25 14.59 -3.35 5.58
C VAL A 25 14.05 -2.64 4.34
N LEU A 26 12.75 -2.33 4.29
CA LEU A 26 12.14 -1.62 3.16
C LEU A 26 12.73 -0.22 2.99
N ALA A 27 12.92 0.52 4.09
CA ALA A 27 13.56 1.82 4.07
C ALA A 27 14.97 1.75 3.47
N ALA A 28 15.78 0.76 3.88
CA ALA A 28 17.12 0.55 3.33
C ALA A 28 17.08 0.24 1.83
N VAL A 29 16.16 -0.60 1.38
CA VAL A 29 15.97 -0.92 -0.05
C VAL A 29 15.60 0.33 -0.84
N PHE A 30 14.64 1.13 -0.36
CA PHE A 30 14.20 2.34 -1.06
C PHE A 30 15.28 3.42 -1.11
N LEU A 31 16.06 3.59 -0.04
CA LEU A 31 17.20 4.52 -0.03
C LEU A 31 18.36 4.04 -0.91
N GLY A 32 18.54 2.72 -1.06
CA GLY A 32 19.56 2.13 -1.91
C GLY A 32 19.17 2.00 -3.38
N ALA A 33 17.88 2.16 -3.72
CA ALA A 33 17.40 2.06 -5.08
C ALA A 33 17.85 3.28 -5.89
N GLY A 34 18.64 3.04 -6.94
CA GLY A 34 18.97 4.04 -7.94
C GLY A 34 17.92 4.05 -9.05
N PHE A 35 17.39 5.22 -9.37
CA PHE A 35 16.62 5.42 -10.59
C PHE A 35 17.57 5.91 -11.69
N GLU A 36 17.37 5.43 -12.91
CA GLU A 36 18.01 6.05 -14.08
C GLU A 36 17.53 7.50 -14.24
N GLY A 37 18.24 8.29 -15.06
CA GLY A 37 17.83 9.66 -15.35
C GLY A 37 16.38 9.72 -15.80
N ALA A 38 15.61 10.67 -15.26
CA ALA A 38 14.20 10.84 -15.58
C ALA A 38 14.00 11.03 -17.09
N ALA A 39 13.52 9.99 -17.77
CA ALA A 39 13.00 10.08 -19.13
C ALA A 39 11.55 10.57 -19.03
N GLY A 40 11.35 11.88 -19.17
CA GLY A 40 10.01 12.47 -19.24
C GLY A 40 9.30 12.09 -20.54
N PHE A 41 7.97 12.22 -20.53
CA PHE A 41 7.17 12.10 -21.75
C PHE A 41 7.16 13.43 -22.51
N ALA A 42 6.89 13.38 -23.83
CA ALA A 42 6.83 14.58 -24.65
C ALA A 42 5.67 15.49 -24.22
N GLY A 43 5.96 16.80 -24.11
CA GLY A 43 5.03 17.93 -23.96
C GLY A 43 3.67 17.63 -23.31
N ASP A 44 2.64 17.51 -24.13
CA ASP A 44 1.22 17.53 -23.74
C ASP A 44 0.64 16.16 -23.31
N ALA A 45 1.50 15.17 -23.05
CA ALA A 45 1.07 13.85 -22.59
C ALA A 45 0.38 13.92 -21.21
N ASN A 46 -0.94 13.69 -21.16
CA ASN A 46 -1.70 13.61 -19.93
C ASN A 46 -1.79 12.17 -19.41
N LEU A 47 -0.82 11.77 -18.59
CA LEU A 47 -0.75 10.43 -17.98
C LEU A 47 -2.02 10.05 -17.22
N THR A 48 -2.60 10.99 -16.46
CA THR A 48 -3.81 10.74 -15.68
C THR A 48 -4.99 10.38 -16.59
N ALA A 49 -5.16 11.11 -17.69
CA ALA A 49 -6.20 10.81 -18.67
C ALA A 49 -5.94 9.45 -19.34
N THR A 50 -4.70 9.17 -19.76
CA THR A 50 -4.37 7.90 -20.41
C THR A 50 -4.58 6.69 -19.50
N ILE A 51 -4.23 6.79 -18.22
CA ILE A 51 -4.53 5.74 -17.22
C ILE A 51 -6.05 5.54 -17.09
N GLY A 52 -6.84 6.63 -17.07
CA GLY A 52 -8.30 6.57 -17.03
C GLY A 52 -8.90 5.86 -18.25
N TYR A 53 -8.40 6.17 -19.44
CA TYR A 53 -8.81 5.48 -20.67
C TYR A 53 -8.41 3.99 -20.66
N ALA A 54 -7.21 3.66 -20.16
CA ALA A 54 -6.76 2.28 -20.02
C ALA A 54 -7.65 1.48 -19.05
N LEU A 55 -8.00 2.07 -17.89
CA LEU A 55 -8.88 1.46 -16.89
C LEU A 55 -10.25 1.11 -17.44
N LEU A 56 -10.81 1.98 -18.29
CA LEU A 56 -12.14 1.84 -18.85
C LEU A 56 -12.17 1.08 -20.19
N GLY A 57 -11.01 0.65 -20.70
CA GLY A 57 -10.92 0.01 -22.01
C GLY A 57 -11.26 0.93 -23.19
N LEU A 58 -11.10 2.25 -23.02
CA LEU A 58 -11.43 3.30 -24.00
C LEU A 58 -10.18 3.85 -24.71
N MET A 59 -9.17 3.02 -24.92
CA MET A 59 -7.92 3.46 -25.56
C MET A 59 -8.10 3.80 -27.05
N ASP A 60 -9.17 3.31 -27.66
CA ASP A 60 -9.54 3.58 -29.06
C ASP A 60 -10.02 5.02 -29.31
N VAL A 61 -10.60 5.66 -28.29
CA VAL A 61 -11.07 7.06 -28.33
C VAL A 61 -10.12 8.03 -27.63
N ALA A 62 -9.07 7.50 -27.01
CA ALA A 62 -8.02 8.28 -26.39
C ALA A 62 -7.12 8.81 -27.51
N GLY A 63 -7.27 10.09 -27.88
CA GLY A 63 -6.70 10.69 -29.10
C GLY A 63 -5.18 10.56 -29.28
N GLU A 64 -4.62 11.25 -30.28
CA GLU A 64 -3.23 11.03 -30.76
C GLU A 64 -2.11 11.23 -29.74
N ASN A 65 -2.36 11.92 -28.61
CA ASN A 65 -1.35 12.18 -27.58
C ASN A 65 -1.35 11.14 -26.44
N THR A 66 -1.79 9.92 -26.72
CA THR A 66 -1.76 8.81 -25.77
C THR A 66 -0.37 8.20 -25.66
N VAL A 67 0.07 7.99 -24.42
CA VAL A 67 1.37 7.38 -24.10
C VAL A 67 1.15 5.95 -23.65
N ALA A 68 2.10 5.05 -23.91
CA ALA A 68 2.10 3.71 -23.32
C ALA A 68 2.00 3.80 -21.78
N SER A 69 0.81 3.51 -21.23
CA SER A 69 0.48 3.69 -19.82
C SER A 69 0.26 2.36 -19.09
N GLU A 70 0.50 1.22 -19.74
CA GLU A 70 0.22 -0.09 -19.15
C GLU A 70 1.05 -0.32 -17.88
N GLY A 71 2.31 0.12 -17.86
CA GLY A 71 3.18 0.03 -16.69
C GLY A 71 2.64 0.86 -15.51
N PHE A 72 2.12 2.05 -15.76
CA PHE A 72 1.50 2.89 -14.73
C PHE A 72 0.19 2.29 -14.24
N LEU A 73 -0.63 1.76 -15.14
CA LEU A 73 -1.86 1.07 -14.79
C LEU A 73 -1.56 -0.16 -13.91
N ALA A 74 -0.60 -1.00 -14.32
CA ALA A 74 -0.19 -2.16 -13.54
C ALA A 74 0.32 -1.76 -12.15
N ALA A 75 1.21 -0.76 -12.07
CA ALA A 75 1.70 -0.24 -10.79
C ALA A 75 0.56 0.31 -9.92
N PHE A 76 -0.38 1.05 -10.51
CA PHE A 76 -1.54 1.60 -9.81
C PHE A 76 -2.42 0.49 -9.21
N ILE A 77 -2.70 -0.57 -9.98
CA ILE A 77 -3.48 -1.73 -9.49
C ILE A 77 -2.73 -2.50 -8.40
N ILE A 78 -1.41 -2.71 -8.54
CA ILE A 78 -0.59 -3.36 -7.51
C ILE A 78 -0.64 -2.56 -6.20
N VAL A 79 -0.48 -1.24 -6.27
CA VAL A 79 -0.56 -0.37 -5.09
C VAL A 79 -1.96 -0.41 -4.49
N ALA A 80 -3.02 -0.38 -5.29
CA ALA A 80 -4.39 -0.48 -4.80
C ALA A 80 -4.62 -1.77 -4.00
N LEU A 81 -4.20 -2.92 -4.54
CA LEU A 81 -4.30 -4.21 -3.86
C LEU A 81 -3.47 -4.28 -2.59
N LEU A 82 -2.26 -3.72 -2.61
CA LEU A 82 -1.40 -3.67 -1.42
C LEU A 82 -1.99 -2.81 -0.32
N LEU A 83 -2.54 -1.64 -0.67
CA LEU A 83 -3.17 -0.74 0.30
C LEU A 83 -4.43 -1.37 0.91
N ASP A 84 -5.23 -2.05 0.10
CA ASP A 84 -6.42 -2.77 0.56
C ASP A 84 -6.05 -3.89 1.55
N ALA A 85 -5.12 -4.77 1.17
CA ALA A 85 -4.65 -5.85 2.03
C ALA A 85 -3.97 -5.33 3.31
N ALA A 86 -3.21 -4.23 3.22
CA ALA A 86 -2.58 -3.62 4.39
C ALA A 86 -3.63 -3.02 5.34
N LEU A 87 -4.66 -2.37 4.79
CA LEU A 87 -5.75 -1.82 5.59
C LEU A 87 -6.55 -2.94 6.26
N GLU A 88 -6.99 -3.93 5.51
CA GLU A 88 -7.73 -5.09 6.06
C GLU A 88 -6.88 -5.83 7.10
N GLY A 89 -5.61 -6.09 6.80
CA GLY A 89 -4.67 -6.69 7.73
C GLY A 89 -4.48 -5.88 9.01
N SER A 90 -4.39 -4.54 8.90
CA SER A 90 -4.30 -3.66 10.06
C SER A 90 -5.56 -3.70 10.93
N VAL A 91 -6.74 -3.77 10.31
CA VAL A 91 -8.02 -3.85 10.99
C VAL A 91 -8.20 -5.22 11.66
N LEU A 92 -7.85 -6.30 10.95
CA LEU A 92 -7.85 -7.66 11.50
C LEU A 92 -6.92 -7.77 12.72
N LEU A 93 -5.71 -7.22 12.65
CA LEU A 93 -4.75 -7.23 13.74
C LEU A 93 -5.13 -6.30 14.89
N ALA A 94 -5.83 -5.20 14.60
CA ALA A 94 -6.35 -4.27 15.61
C ALA A 94 -7.59 -4.84 16.31
N SER A 95 -8.37 -5.66 15.61
CA SER A 95 -9.52 -6.36 16.17
C SER A 95 -9.06 -7.24 17.32
N ARG A 96 -9.75 -7.11 18.45
CA ARG A 96 -9.59 -8.00 19.59
C ARG A 96 -10.90 -8.75 19.67
N ASP A 97 -10.89 -10.04 19.35
CA ASP A 97 -12.03 -10.88 19.69
C ASP A 97 -12.27 -10.76 21.20
N ASN A 98 -13.51 -10.46 21.56
CA ASN A 98 -13.96 -10.38 22.95
C ASN A 98 -14.28 -11.78 23.51
N GLU A 99 -13.95 -12.85 22.78
CA GLU A 99 -13.91 -14.24 23.26
C GLU A 99 -12.78 -14.44 24.29
N GLY A 100 -12.96 -13.79 25.44
CA GLY A 100 -12.24 -14.01 26.70
C GLY A 100 -13.14 -13.70 27.90
N GLY A 101 -14.45 -13.72 27.69
CA GLY A 101 -15.45 -13.73 28.75
C GLY A 101 -15.82 -15.16 29.11
N ASP A 102 -14.85 -15.95 29.57
CA ASP A 102 -15.18 -17.15 30.34
C ASP A 102 -15.45 -16.71 31.77
N GLY A 103 -16.67 -16.99 32.21
CA GLY A 103 -17.00 -16.95 33.62
C GLY A 103 -16.20 -18.01 34.35
N GLU A 104 -15.34 -17.56 35.26
CA GLU A 104 -15.13 -18.08 36.63
C GLU A 104 -14.79 -16.90 37.55
#